data_AF-A0A433ZZY9-F1
#
_entry.id   AF-A0A433ZZY9-F1
#
_cell.length_a   1.000
_cell.length_b   1.000
_cell.length_c   1.000
_cell.angle_alpha   90.00
_cell.angle_beta   90.00
_cell.angle_gamma   90.00
#
_symmetry.space_group_name_H-M   'P 1'
#
loop_
_entity.id
_entity.type
_entity.pdbx_description
1 polymer ?
#
loop_
_entity_poly.entity_id
_entity_poly.type
_entity_poly.pdbx_seq_one_letter_code
_entity_poly.pdbx_strand_id
1 'polypeptide(L)'
;FMGGVPQLVVPDNARAMIADPDRYEPRSNDSVLDFARHYGTSILPARPYCPQDKGKVEVAVQIVERWIMACLRHRRFDTVHEVNDAIGPLLKRLNERPFQKLPGNRASMFAAIDAPALQPLPTQRYEIARFKTVKVHIDYHVEVDLHRYSVPHALVGQELQARVTSTTVELLHRGQRVASHPRD
;
A
#
# COMPACT_ATOMS: atom_id res chain seq x y z
N PHE A 1 -5.31 -9.82 -11.49
CA PHE A 1 -6.73 -9.96 -11.09
C PHE A 1 -7.42 -8.60 -11.08
N MET A 2 -7.01 -7.61 -10.26
CA MET A 2 -7.77 -6.35 -10.15
C MET A 2 -7.54 -5.36 -11.31
N GLY A 3 -6.31 -5.21 -11.82
CA GLY A 3 -6.06 -4.43 -13.05
C GLY A 3 -6.32 -2.92 -12.98
N GLY A 4 -6.62 -2.40 -11.80
CA GLY A 4 -6.94 -1.00 -11.53
C GLY A 4 -6.83 -0.68 -10.04
N VAL A 5 -7.10 0.57 -9.67
CA VAL A 5 -7.02 1.06 -8.30
C VAL A 5 -8.42 1.32 -7.74
N PRO A 6 -8.76 0.81 -6.54
CA PRO A 6 -10.01 1.17 -5.88
C PRO A 6 -9.98 2.62 -5.38
N GLN A 7 -11.13 3.28 -5.32
CA GLN A 7 -11.22 4.63 -4.74
C GLN A 7 -10.97 4.65 -3.23
N LEU A 8 -11.26 3.53 -2.54
CA LEU A 8 -11.15 3.41 -1.10
C LEU A 8 -10.55 2.07 -0.71
N VAL A 9 -9.52 2.10 0.12
CA VAL A 9 -8.97 0.93 0.81
C VAL A 9 -9.32 1.05 2.29
N VAL A 10 -9.95 0.00 2.82
CA VAL A 10 -10.31 -0.09 4.24
C VAL A 10 -9.44 -1.13 4.92
N PRO A 11 -8.26 -0.76 5.46
CA PRO A 11 -7.43 -1.70 6.20
C PRO A 11 -8.04 -2.00 7.57
N ASP A 12 -7.80 -3.23 8.06
CA ASP A 12 -7.96 -3.51 9.50
C ASP A 12 -6.88 -2.74 10.29
N ASN A 13 -7.17 -2.37 11.54
CA ASN A 13 -6.41 -1.42 12.36
C ASN A 13 -5.00 -1.90 12.78
N ALA A 14 -4.16 -2.29 11.82
CA ALA A 14 -2.76 -2.58 12.07
C ALA A 14 -2.04 -1.30 12.46
N ARG A 15 -1.42 -1.27 13.65
CA ARG A 15 -0.55 -0.17 14.12
C ARG A 15 0.55 0.22 13.12
N ALA A 16 0.87 -0.66 12.16
CA ALA A 16 1.82 -0.38 11.09
C ALA A 16 1.29 0.63 10.04
N MET A 17 -0.03 0.72 9.85
CA MET A 17 -0.67 1.58 8.86
C MET A 17 -1.16 2.91 9.45
N ILE A 18 -1.44 2.93 10.75
CA ILE A 18 -2.04 4.06 11.46
C ILE A 18 -1.07 4.47 12.58
N ALA A 19 -0.43 5.62 12.43
CA ALA A 19 0.49 6.18 13.43
C ALA A 19 -0.28 6.69 14.66
N ASP A 20 -1.47 7.25 14.45
CA ASP A 20 -2.38 7.68 15.52
C ASP A 20 -3.85 7.42 15.12
N PRO A 21 -4.53 6.44 15.75
CA PRO A 21 -5.93 6.11 15.45
C PRO A 21 -6.88 7.11 16.10
N ASP A 22 -6.98 8.32 15.54
CA ASP A 22 -8.04 9.28 15.87
C ASP A 22 -9.36 8.90 15.18
N ARG A 23 -10.48 9.13 15.87
CA ARG A 23 -11.85 8.86 15.42
C ARG A 23 -12.30 9.75 14.25
N TYR A 24 -11.71 10.92 14.09
CA TYR A 24 -12.08 11.91 13.08
C TYR A 24 -11.00 12.08 12.00
N GLU A 25 -9.73 11.92 12.35
CA GLU A 25 -8.61 12.06 11.41
C GLU A 25 -7.44 11.14 11.77
N PRO A 26 -7.56 9.83 11.51
CA PRO A 26 -6.48 8.90 11.80
C PRO A 26 -5.25 9.25 10.96
N ARG A 27 -4.12 9.56 11.61
CA ARG A 27 -2.87 9.87 10.90
C ARG A 27 -2.29 8.57 10.37
N SER A 28 -2.38 8.39 9.07
CA SER A 28 -1.68 7.31 8.37
C SER A 28 -0.17 7.56 8.46
N ASN A 29 0.61 6.49 8.53
CA ASN A 29 2.07 6.59 8.42
C ASN A 29 2.46 7.29 7.10
N ASP A 30 3.55 8.05 7.04
CA ASP A 30 3.91 8.86 5.86
C ASP A 30 3.99 8.01 4.57
N SER A 31 4.46 6.76 4.67
CA SER A 31 4.50 5.81 3.55
C SER A 31 3.09 5.40 3.07
N VAL A 32 2.11 5.35 3.96
CA VAL A 32 0.71 5.02 3.64
C VAL A 32 0.05 6.18 2.91
N LEU A 33 0.33 7.42 3.33
CA LEU A 33 -0.12 8.63 2.63
C LEU A 33 0.55 8.77 1.26
N ASP A 34 1.84 8.48 1.15
CA ASP A 34 2.58 8.48 -0.10
C ASP A 34 2.01 7.44 -1.08
N PHE A 35 1.72 6.23 -0.60
CA PHE A 35 1.05 5.18 -1.37
C PHE A 35 -0.34 5.63 -1.84
N ALA A 36 -1.15 6.19 -0.93
CA ALA A 36 -2.49 6.69 -1.22
C ALA A 36 -2.47 7.75 -2.33
N ARG A 37 -1.54 8.71 -2.23
CA ARG A 37 -1.33 9.75 -3.24
C ARG A 37 -0.87 9.19 -4.57
N HIS A 38 0.10 8.27 -4.58
CA HIS A 38 0.63 7.68 -5.80
C HIS A 38 -0.45 6.97 -6.63
N TYR A 39 -1.32 6.22 -5.96
CA TYR A 39 -2.40 5.49 -6.63
C TYR A 39 -3.70 6.30 -6.76
N GLY A 40 -3.80 7.49 -6.17
CA GLY A 40 -5.03 8.28 -6.15
C GLY A 40 -6.17 7.61 -5.38
N THR A 41 -5.83 6.85 -4.34
CA THR A 41 -6.79 6.10 -3.50
C THR A 41 -6.87 6.71 -2.11
N SER A 42 -8.03 6.61 -1.46
CA SER A 42 -8.21 6.99 -0.07
C SER A 42 -8.03 5.79 0.84
N ILE A 43 -7.39 5.98 1.99
CA ILE A 43 -7.23 4.94 3.02
C ILE A 43 -8.05 5.35 4.23
N LEU A 44 -9.14 4.63 4.49
CA LEU A 44 -10.00 4.86 5.63
C LEU A 44 -9.95 3.63 6.53
N PRO A 45 -9.24 3.68 7.66
CA PRO A 45 -9.15 2.53 8.53
C PRO A 45 -10.52 2.13 9.09
N ALA A 46 -10.73 0.83 9.28
CA ALA A 46 -11.97 0.33 9.87
C ALA A 46 -12.19 0.92 11.26
N ARG A 47 -13.42 1.31 11.59
CA ARG A 47 -13.74 1.95 12.88
C ARG A 47 -13.37 1.02 14.05
N PRO A 48 -12.62 1.50 15.06
CA PRO A 48 -12.43 0.75 16.31
C PRO A 48 -13.79 0.39 16.91
N TYR A 49 -13.96 -0.86 17.33
CA TYR A 49 -15.19 -1.38 17.96
C TYR A 49 -16.45 -1.43 17.08
N CYS A 50 -16.30 -1.50 15.74
CA CYS A 50 -17.40 -1.86 14.82
C CYS A 50 -17.22 -3.30 14.28
N PRO A 51 -17.87 -4.32 14.88
CA PRO A 51 -17.68 -5.73 14.52
C PRO A 51 -18.11 -6.10 13.10
N GLN A 52 -19.01 -5.31 12.50
CA GLN A 52 -19.68 -5.64 11.23
C GLN A 52 -18.73 -5.61 10.03
N ASP A 53 -17.77 -4.69 10.01
CA ASP A 53 -16.81 -4.55 8.91
C ASP A 53 -15.78 -5.69 8.93
N LYS A 54 -15.47 -6.19 10.14
CA LYS A 54 -14.52 -7.28 10.36
C LYS A 54 -15.06 -8.65 9.93
N GLY A 55 -16.34 -8.92 10.18
CA GLY A 55 -16.94 -10.23 9.89
C GLY A 55 -16.88 -10.64 8.41
N LYS A 56 -17.02 -9.70 7.47
CA LYS A 56 -16.88 -10.01 6.04
C LYS A 56 -15.44 -10.38 5.65
N VAL A 57 -14.45 -9.68 6.22
CA VAL A 57 -13.03 -9.92 5.98
C VAL A 57 -12.63 -11.29 6.54
N GLU A 58 -13.03 -11.59 7.78
CA GLU A 58 -12.73 -12.89 8.41
C GLU A 58 -13.30 -14.07 7.63
N VAL A 59 -14.56 -13.96 7.17
CA VAL A 59 -15.18 -14.99 6.33
C VAL A 59 -14.42 -15.14 5.00
N ALA A 60 -14.01 -14.03 4.39
CA ALA A 60 -13.22 -14.07 3.17
C ALA A 60 -11.86 -14.77 3.37
N VAL A 61 -11.19 -14.48 4.49
CA VAL A 61 -9.94 -15.16 4.88
C VAL A 61 -10.20 -16.65 5.02
N GLN A 62 -11.17 -17.08 5.83
CA GLN A 62 -11.53 -18.49 6.02
C GLN A 62 -11.81 -19.24 4.71
N ILE A 63 -12.42 -18.57 3.74
CA ILE A 63 -12.67 -19.12 2.41
C ILE A 63 -11.34 -19.37 1.68
N VAL A 64 -10.43 -18.41 1.70
CA VAL A 64 -9.08 -18.56 1.10
C VAL A 64 -8.30 -19.68 1.81
N GLU A 65 -8.34 -19.74 3.14
CA GLU A 65 -7.65 -20.79 3.90
C GLU A 65 -8.16 -22.17 3.48
N ARG A 66 -9.47 -22.34 3.39
CA ARG A 66 -10.11 -23.63 3.07
C ARG A 66 -9.87 -24.07 1.62
N TRP A 67 -9.91 -23.14 0.67
CA TRP A 67 -9.90 -23.50 -0.77
C TRP A 67 -8.53 -23.36 -1.42
N ILE A 68 -7.58 -22.67 -0.79
CA ILE A 68 -6.23 -22.51 -1.30
C ILE A 68 -5.24 -23.16 -0.34
N MET A 69 -5.14 -22.67 0.90
CA MET A 69 -4.11 -23.16 1.83
C MET A 69 -4.28 -24.63 2.18
N ALA A 70 -5.50 -25.08 2.47
CA ALA A 70 -5.77 -26.49 2.77
C ALA A 70 -5.46 -27.41 1.58
N CYS A 71 -5.60 -26.95 0.33
CA CYS A 71 -5.23 -27.72 -0.86
C CYS A 71 -3.71 -27.86 -1.01
N LEU A 72 -2.95 -26.87 -0.55
CA LEU A 72 -1.48 -26.86 -0.64
C LEU A 72 -0.77 -27.37 0.62
N ARG A 73 -1.50 -27.70 1.69
CA ARG A 73 -0.95 -28.00 3.04
C ARG A 73 0.08 -29.14 3.11
N HIS A 74 0.12 -30.03 2.12
CA HIS A 74 1.05 -31.16 2.06
C HIS A 74 2.11 -31.00 0.96
N ARG A 75 2.10 -29.87 0.24
CA ARG A 75 3.09 -29.54 -0.77
C ARG A 75 4.20 -28.72 -0.13
N ARG A 76 5.44 -29.10 -0.39
CA ARG A 76 6.62 -28.28 -0.07
C ARG A 76 6.98 -27.45 -1.31
N PHE A 77 7.49 -26.26 -1.05
CA PHE A 77 7.93 -25.30 -2.05
C PHE A 77 9.35 -24.89 -1.70
N ASP A 78 10.21 -24.79 -2.71
CA ASP A 78 11.59 -24.38 -2.54
C ASP A 78 11.76 -22.88 -2.80
N THR A 79 10.82 -22.27 -3.53
CA THR A 79 10.83 -20.84 -3.85
C THR A 79 9.47 -20.17 -3.70
N VAL A 80 9.48 -18.85 -3.48
CA VAL A 80 8.25 -18.02 -3.48
C VAL A 80 7.56 -18.04 -4.85
N HIS A 81 8.33 -18.20 -5.93
CA HIS A 81 7.77 -18.28 -7.28
C HIS A 81 6.87 -19.51 -7.44
N GLU A 82 7.32 -20.69 -6.98
CA GLU A 82 6.51 -21.91 -7.00
C GLU A 82 5.22 -21.79 -6.17
N VAL A 83 5.28 -21.05 -5.06
CA VAL A 83 4.09 -20.75 -4.26
C VAL A 83 3.09 -19.94 -5.08
N ASN A 84 3.54 -18.89 -5.77
CA ASN A 84 2.69 -18.05 -6.63
C ASN A 84 2.06 -18.87 -7.77
N ASP A 85 2.85 -19.71 -8.42
CA ASP A 85 2.39 -20.58 -9.51
C ASP A 85 1.34 -21.60 -9.02
N ALA A 86 1.51 -22.13 -7.81
CA ALA A 86 0.54 -23.06 -7.22
C ALA A 86 -0.76 -22.36 -6.77
N ILE A 87 -0.67 -21.13 -6.26
CA ILE A 87 -1.84 -20.35 -5.83
C ILE A 87 -2.68 -19.89 -7.02
N GLY A 88 -2.05 -19.48 -8.13
CA GLY A 88 -2.75 -18.89 -9.29
C GLY A 88 -3.97 -19.69 -9.78
N PRO A 89 -3.83 -20.99 -10.12
CA PRO A 89 -4.94 -21.83 -10.54
C PRO A 89 -6.02 -22.01 -9.47
N LEU A 90 -5.64 -22.13 -8.20
CA LEU A 90 -6.58 -22.28 -7.08
C LEU A 90 -7.38 -21.00 -6.83
N LEU A 91 -6.73 -19.84 -6.95
CA LEU A 91 -7.39 -18.54 -6.86
C LEU A 91 -8.39 -18.34 -8.00
N LYS A 92 -8.02 -18.69 -9.24
CA LYS A 92 -8.94 -18.67 -10.38
C LYS A 92 -10.17 -19.55 -10.11
N ARG A 93 -9.95 -20.80 -9.71
CA ARG A 93 -11.02 -21.74 -9.37
C ARG A 93 -11.91 -21.24 -8.24
N LEU A 94 -11.33 -20.63 -7.20
CA LEU A 94 -12.09 -20.04 -6.10
C LEU A 94 -12.98 -18.89 -6.58
N ASN A 95 -12.47 -18.03 -7.45
CA ASN A 95 -13.21 -16.88 -7.97
C ASN A 95 -14.33 -17.29 -8.94
N GLU A 96 -14.14 -18.37 -9.71
CA GLU A 96 -15.13 -18.91 -10.65
C GLU A 96 -16.18 -19.81 -9.98
N ARG A 97 -15.95 -20.21 -8.73
CA ARG A 97 -16.88 -21.07 -8.00
C ARG A 97 -18.24 -20.37 -7.78
N PRO A 98 -19.37 -20.99 -8.15
CA PRO A 98 -20.70 -20.43 -7.91
C PRO A 98 -20.96 -20.13 -6.45
N PHE A 99 -21.72 -19.06 -6.19
CA PHE A 99 -22.24 -18.81 -4.85
C PHE A 99 -23.31 -19.84 -4.47
N GLN A 100 -23.52 -20.03 -3.17
CA GLN A 100 -24.55 -20.94 -2.66
C GLN A 100 -25.95 -20.30 -2.63
N LYS A 101 -26.03 -19.00 -2.34
CA LYS A 101 -27.29 -18.28 -2.09
C LYS A 101 -27.55 -17.12 -3.05
N LEU A 102 -26.68 -16.93 -4.05
CA LEU A 102 -26.73 -15.83 -5.02
C LEU A 102 -26.41 -16.37 -6.42
N PRO A 103 -26.90 -15.75 -7.49
CA PRO A 103 -26.49 -16.09 -8.85
C PRO A 103 -25.04 -15.69 -9.12
N GLY A 104 -24.39 -16.38 -10.05
CA GLY A 104 -23.02 -16.07 -10.47
C GLY A 104 -21.92 -16.54 -9.50
N ASN A 105 -20.77 -15.89 -9.58
CA ASN A 105 -19.58 -16.15 -8.78
C ASN A 105 -18.80 -14.86 -8.49
N ARG A 106 -17.68 -14.95 -7.78
CA ARG A 106 -16.88 -13.77 -7.40
C ARG A 106 -16.30 -13.06 -8.63
N ALA A 107 -15.87 -13.82 -9.64
CA ALA A 107 -15.33 -13.27 -10.87
C ALA A 107 -16.39 -12.48 -11.66
N SER A 108 -17.61 -13.01 -11.80
CA SER A 108 -18.71 -12.33 -12.49
C SER A 108 -19.18 -11.08 -11.74
N MET A 109 -19.23 -11.15 -10.40
CA MET A 109 -19.57 -9.98 -9.59
C MET A 109 -18.51 -8.89 -9.68
N PHE A 110 -17.23 -9.25 -9.59
CA PHE A 110 -16.13 -8.31 -9.77
C PHE A 110 -16.20 -7.64 -11.15
N ALA A 111 -16.40 -8.42 -12.21
CA ALA A 111 -16.50 -7.87 -13.57
C ALA A 111 -17.71 -6.92 -13.74
N ALA A 112 -18.83 -7.20 -13.08
CA ALA A 112 -20.06 -6.43 -13.21
C ALA A 112 -20.08 -5.15 -12.35
N ILE A 113 -19.43 -5.16 -11.17
CA ILE A 113 -19.55 -4.08 -10.18
C ILE A 113 -18.22 -3.39 -9.93
N ASP A 114 -17.19 -4.15 -9.55
CA ASP A 114 -15.94 -3.56 -9.06
C ASP A 114 -15.05 -3.07 -10.20
N ALA A 115 -14.84 -3.90 -11.24
CA ALA A 115 -13.98 -3.60 -12.38
C ALA A 115 -14.30 -2.26 -13.07
N PRO A 116 -15.57 -1.92 -13.40
CA PRO A 116 -15.89 -0.63 -14.01
C PRO A 116 -15.73 0.56 -13.06
N ALA A 117 -15.69 0.34 -11.75
CA ALA A 117 -15.49 1.39 -10.74
C ALA A 117 -14.00 1.65 -10.42
N LEU A 118 -13.08 0.83 -10.94
CA LEU A 118 -11.65 1.00 -10.73
C LEU A 118 -11.09 2.16 -11.53
N GLN A 119 -10.16 2.89 -10.91
CA GLN A 119 -9.31 3.86 -11.58
C GLN A 119 -8.17 3.15 -12.34
N PRO A 120 -7.63 3.75 -13.40
CA PRO A 120 -6.47 3.20 -14.10
C PRO A 120 -5.25 3.15 -13.18
N LEU A 121 -4.37 2.16 -13.41
CA LEU A 121 -3.07 2.11 -12.73
C LEU A 121 -2.15 3.23 -13.24
N PRO A 122 -1.38 3.88 -12.36
CA PRO A 122 -0.27 4.73 -12.79
C PRO A 122 0.73 3.97 -13.65
N THR A 123 1.36 4.65 -14.60
CA THR A 123 2.38 4.05 -15.50
C THR A 123 3.60 3.55 -14.73
N GLN A 124 3.97 4.24 -13.66
CA GLN A 124 5.09 3.87 -12.79
C GLN A 124 4.56 3.12 -11.58
N ARG A 125 5.27 2.05 -11.17
CA ARG A 125 4.93 1.34 -9.94
C ARG A 125 5.32 2.19 -8.73
N TYR A 126 4.56 2.03 -7.66
CA TYR A 126 4.93 2.60 -6.36
C TYR A 126 6.27 2.04 -5.88
N GLU A 127 7.18 2.94 -5.52
CA GLU A 127 8.42 2.58 -4.85
C GLU A 127 8.28 2.89 -3.35
N ILE A 128 8.53 1.87 -2.52
CA ILE A 128 8.51 2.04 -1.06
C ILE A 128 9.57 3.05 -0.66
N ALA A 129 9.15 4.07 0.07
CA ALA A 129 10.01 5.10 0.61
C ALA A 129 9.90 5.17 2.13
N ARG A 130 11.03 5.50 2.77
CA ARG A 130 11.08 5.93 4.16
C ARG A 130 11.14 7.46 4.19
N PHE A 131 10.52 8.04 5.21
CA PHE A 131 10.48 9.48 5.40
C PHE A 131 11.29 9.88 6.64
N LYS A 132 12.07 10.95 6.52
CA LYS A 132 12.87 11.51 7.61
C LYS A 132 12.82 13.02 7.56
N THR A 133 12.48 13.67 8.68
CA THR A 133 12.66 15.12 8.80
C THR A 133 14.13 15.45 8.94
N VAL A 134 14.63 16.36 8.11
CA VAL A 134 16.03 16.80 8.10
C VAL A 134 16.09 18.32 8.10
N LYS A 135 17.08 18.88 8.81
CA LYS A 135 17.32 20.32 8.85
C LYS A 135 18.44 20.71 7.90
N VAL A 136 18.24 21.76 7.13
CA VAL A 136 19.26 22.28 6.21
C VAL A 136 20.35 23.00 7.01
N HIS A 137 21.58 22.50 6.89
CA HIS A 137 22.76 23.12 7.50
C HIS A 137 23.17 24.41 6.77
N ILE A 138 24.01 25.21 7.44
CA ILE A 138 24.53 26.49 6.92
C ILE A 138 25.28 26.36 5.59
N ASP A 139 25.83 25.16 5.31
CA ASP A 139 26.53 24.84 4.08
C ASP A 139 25.59 24.34 2.97
N TYR A 140 24.28 24.57 3.09
CA TYR A 140 23.28 24.23 2.08
C TYR A 140 23.10 22.72 1.83
N HIS A 141 23.41 21.89 2.83
CA HIS A 141 23.26 20.44 2.77
C HIS A 141 22.33 19.89 3.87
N VAL A 142 21.78 18.70 3.63
CA VAL A 142 21.12 17.87 4.63
C VAL A 142 21.84 16.53 4.75
N GLU A 143 21.84 15.94 5.94
CA GLU A 143 22.43 14.62 6.16
C GLU A 143 21.35 13.51 6.22
N VAL A 144 21.49 12.52 5.34
CA VAL A 144 20.66 11.32 5.28
C VAL A 144 21.60 10.11 5.22
N ASP A 145 21.49 9.20 6.18
CA ASP A 145 22.37 8.02 6.31
C ASP A 145 23.86 8.33 6.14
N LEU A 146 24.36 9.34 6.85
CA LEU A 146 25.76 9.78 6.81
C LEU A 146 26.22 10.36 5.46
N HIS A 147 25.31 10.53 4.49
CA HIS A 147 25.58 11.19 3.21
C HIS A 147 24.99 12.60 3.21
N ARG A 148 25.71 13.55 2.62
CA ARG A 148 25.28 14.95 2.50
C ARG A 148 24.71 15.21 1.12
N TYR A 149 23.49 15.74 1.10
CA TYR A 149 22.77 16.08 -0.13
C TYR A 149 22.54 17.57 -0.19
N SER A 150 22.87 18.19 -1.33
CA SER A 150 22.72 19.63 -1.51
C SER A 150 21.25 20.03 -1.71
N VAL A 151 20.91 21.24 -1.27
CA VAL A 151 19.59 21.85 -1.43
C VAL A 151 19.72 23.31 -1.86
N PRO A 152 18.64 23.93 -2.39
CA PRO A 152 18.64 25.35 -2.67
C PRO A 152 19.05 26.18 -1.44
N HIS A 153 19.98 27.12 -1.64
CA HIS A 153 20.58 27.90 -0.55
C HIS A 153 19.57 28.71 0.27
N ALA A 154 18.44 29.08 -0.34
CA ALA A 154 17.36 29.81 0.32
C ALA A 154 16.68 29.02 1.45
N LEU A 155 16.94 27.71 1.55
CA LEU A 155 16.33 26.82 2.53
C LEU A 155 17.20 26.61 3.78
N VAL A 156 18.32 27.33 3.94
CA VAL A 156 19.16 27.21 5.15
C VAL A 156 18.35 27.42 6.42
N GLY A 157 18.55 26.54 7.40
CA GLY A 157 17.86 26.57 8.68
C GLY A 157 16.41 26.06 8.63
N GLN A 158 15.85 25.82 7.45
CA GLN A 158 14.53 25.23 7.28
C GLN A 158 14.55 23.71 7.49
N GLU A 159 13.39 23.16 7.81
CA GLU A 159 13.17 21.72 7.87
C GLU A 159 12.56 21.22 6.55
N LEU A 160 13.09 20.10 6.07
CA LEU A 160 12.65 19.39 4.88
C LEU A 160 12.23 17.97 5.25
N GLN A 161 11.34 17.39 4.46
CA GLN A 161 11.04 15.97 4.51
C GLN A 161 11.89 15.26 3.45
N ALA A 162 12.76 14.35 3.87
CA ALA A 162 13.50 13.48 2.98
C ALA A 162 12.67 12.22 2.70
N ARG A 163 12.25 12.03 1.44
CA ARG A 163 11.69 10.78 0.92
C ARG A 163 12.83 9.96 0.36
N VAL A 164 13.13 8.83 0.99
CA VAL A 164 14.29 8.01 0.64
C VAL A 164 13.83 6.66 0.14
N THR A 165 14.20 6.34 -1.09
CA THR A 165 13.91 5.07 -1.73
C THR A 165 15.16 4.19 -1.82
N SER A 166 15.07 3.09 -2.58
CA SER A 166 16.21 2.21 -2.79
C SER A 166 17.32 2.86 -3.62
N THR A 167 16.95 3.80 -4.51
CA THR A 167 17.86 4.38 -5.50
C THR A 167 17.94 5.90 -5.46
N THR A 168 17.04 6.57 -4.72
CA THR A 168 16.89 8.02 -4.79
C THR A 168 16.62 8.64 -3.41
N VAL A 169 17.17 9.83 -3.17
CA VAL A 169 16.80 10.73 -2.07
C VAL A 169 16.13 11.97 -2.64
N GLU A 170 14.85 12.14 -2.35
CA GLU A 170 14.08 13.34 -2.70
C GLU A 170 13.87 14.21 -1.47
N LEU A 171 14.09 15.51 -1.62
CA LEU A 171 13.94 16.48 -0.53
C LEU A 171 12.72 17.36 -0.82
N LEU A 172 11.79 17.38 0.12
CA LEU A 172 10.53 18.09 0.00
C LEU A 172 10.44 19.23 1.01
N HIS A 173 10.13 20.43 0.53
CA HIS A 173 9.78 21.58 1.35
C HIS A 173 8.27 21.80 1.24
N ARG A 174 7.53 21.68 2.36
CA ARG A 174 6.06 21.85 2.39
C ARG A 174 5.32 21.01 1.34
N GLY A 175 5.78 19.78 1.13
CA GLY A 175 5.20 18.83 0.16
C GLY A 175 5.63 19.04 -1.29
N GLN A 176 6.43 20.06 -1.60
CA GLN A 176 7.00 20.27 -2.94
C GLN A 176 8.44 19.78 -3.00
N ARG A 177 8.77 18.96 -4.00
CA ARG A 177 10.15 18.48 -4.22
C ARG A 177 11.05 19.63 -4.64
N VAL A 178 12.09 19.89 -3.85
CA VAL A 178 13.09 20.94 -4.08
C VAL A 178 14.44 20.41 -4.57
N ALA A 179 14.73 19.13 -4.32
CA ALA A 179 15.92 18.45 -4.84
C ALA A 179 15.67 16.94 -4.99
N SER A 180 16.43 16.29 -5.86
CA SER A 180 16.41 14.84 -6.08
C SER A 180 17.82 14.38 -6.41
N HIS A 181 18.30 13.35 -5.70
CA HIS A 181 19.66 12.85 -5.82
C HIS A 181 19.66 11.32 -5.95
N PRO A 182 20.57 10.72 -6.73
CA PRO A 182 20.80 9.29 -6.66
C PRO A 182 21.29 8.91 -5.26
N ARG A 183 20.94 7.71 -4.82
CA ARG A 183 21.39 7.12 -3.56
C ARG A 183 22.38 6.00 -3.88
N ASP A 184 23.61 6.18 -3.40
CA ASP A 184 24.69 5.19 -3.49
C ASP A 184 24.70 4.25 -2.28
#